data_AF-A0A2W1BUH3-F1
#
_entry.id   AF-A0A2W1BUH3-F1
#
_cell.length_a   1.000
_cell.length_b   1.000
_cell.length_c   1.000
_cell.angle_alpha   90.00
_cell.angle_beta   90.00
_cell.angle_gamma   90.00
#
_symmetry.space_group_name_H-M   'P 1'
#
loop_
_entity.id
_entity.type
_entity.pdbx_description
1 polymer ?
#
loop_
_entity_poly.entity_id
_entity_poly.type
_entity_poly.pdbx_seq_one_letter_code
_entity_poly.pdbx_strand_id
1 'polypeptide(L)'
;MSQRTGFPTSNGPAGLTYRGLVERMAIPAELHRRADGRQYASFGDARPIHCCTPEQVEKLSQTTHHYCDIFTEQLLAPLGELGYVRIDENTAEKVFINRSKRLLVVSSDGVLAQWRLAPTFESANLYVAGTPVVNQAGELVSLVTAKRGNHYAVSTFEGEGGYFDTSEAWQVRDIPEGRGVYGDRTFPSRDELRAYVSSLPPIDAPPTGPPTPILWRGATPRLVLLAKNGRQISHQYLHGVSADNIEYL
;
A
#
# COMPACT_ATOMS: atom_id res chain seq x y z
N MET A 1 26.84 14.22 -2.09
CA MET A 1 25.92 13.82 -3.19
C MET A 1 24.55 14.37 -2.84
N SER A 2 23.82 14.99 -3.78
CA SER A 2 22.48 15.51 -3.52
C SER A 2 21.54 14.38 -3.11
N GLN A 3 20.97 14.45 -1.91
CA GLN A 3 20.04 13.45 -1.39
C GLN A 3 18.62 13.71 -1.92
N ARG A 4 18.38 13.37 -3.20
CA ARG A 4 17.07 13.53 -3.85
C ARG A 4 16.17 12.33 -3.57
N THR A 5 14.91 12.62 -3.27
CA THR A 5 13.81 11.65 -3.17
C THR A 5 12.79 11.80 -4.27
N GLY A 6 12.74 12.97 -4.93
CA GLY A 6 11.91 13.24 -6.11
C GLY A 6 12.76 13.55 -7.35
N PHE A 7 12.35 13.03 -8.49
CA PHE A 7 13.03 13.19 -9.78
C PHE A 7 12.04 13.69 -10.84
N PRO A 8 12.45 14.61 -11.73
CA PRO A 8 11.59 15.03 -12.83
C PRO A 8 11.41 13.88 -13.85
N THR A 9 10.23 13.76 -14.44
CA THR A 9 10.00 12.87 -15.60
C THR A 9 10.73 13.40 -16.84
N SER A 10 11.28 12.49 -17.65
CA SER A 10 12.07 12.81 -18.86
C SER A 10 11.27 13.36 -20.04
N ASN A 11 9.94 13.42 -19.94
CA ASN A 11 9.07 13.79 -21.04
C ASN A 11 8.69 15.28 -20.96
N GLY A 12 9.47 16.14 -21.60
CA GLY A 12 9.13 17.56 -21.80
C GLY A 12 10.27 18.38 -22.43
N PRO A 13 9.97 19.50 -23.12
CA PRO A 13 10.96 20.32 -23.84
C PRO A 13 11.88 21.18 -22.95
N ALA A 14 11.72 21.11 -21.64
CA ALA A 14 12.60 21.74 -20.66
C ALA A 14 13.22 20.62 -19.81
N GLY A 15 14.54 20.66 -19.61
CA GLY A 15 15.37 19.59 -19.04
C GLY A 15 15.00 19.13 -17.62
N LEU A 16 16.00 18.77 -16.81
CA LEU A 16 15.86 18.20 -15.46
C LEU A 16 15.29 19.20 -14.42
N THR A 17 14.12 19.77 -14.67
CA THR A 17 13.42 20.72 -13.80
C THR A 17 12.28 20.01 -13.08
N TYR A 18 12.23 20.12 -11.75
CA TYR A 18 11.14 19.59 -10.93
C TYR A 18 9.77 20.09 -11.43
N ARG A 19 8.76 19.23 -11.36
CA ARG A 19 7.38 19.54 -11.79
C ARG A 19 6.52 19.96 -10.59
N GLY A 20 5.38 20.60 -10.88
CA GLY A 20 4.41 21.01 -9.88
C GLY A 20 4.74 22.31 -9.15
N LEU A 21 4.04 22.56 -8.05
CA LEU A 21 4.26 23.73 -7.19
C LEU A 21 5.36 23.42 -6.18
N VAL A 22 6.59 23.80 -6.52
CA VAL A 22 7.77 23.56 -5.66
C VAL A 22 7.97 24.75 -4.72
N GLU A 23 7.95 24.48 -3.42
CA GLU A 23 8.19 25.47 -2.37
C GLU A 23 9.53 25.19 -1.64
N ARG A 24 10.11 26.24 -1.04
CA ARG A 24 11.28 26.09 -0.17
C ARG A 24 10.82 25.52 1.17
N MET A 25 11.11 24.25 1.41
CA MET A 25 10.77 23.54 2.63
C MET A 25 11.79 22.43 2.83
N ALA A 26 12.55 22.51 3.93
CA ALA A 26 13.52 21.49 4.28
C ALA A 26 12.81 20.36 5.04
N ILE A 27 12.86 19.15 4.47
CA ILE A 27 12.28 17.95 5.07
C ILE A 27 13.41 16.91 5.20
N PRO A 28 13.72 16.40 6.40
CA PRO A 28 14.78 15.40 6.57
C PRO A 28 14.38 14.08 5.91
N ALA A 29 15.34 13.38 5.33
CA ALA A 29 15.18 12.00 4.90
C ALA A 29 16.56 11.33 4.83
N GLU A 30 16.60 10.03 5.12
CA GLU A 30 17.80 9.21 4.90
C GLU A 30 17.56 8.31 3.70
N LEU A 31 18.58 8.15 2.85
CA LEU A 31 18.50 7.33 1.65
C LEU A 31 19.19 5.99 1.87
N HIS A 32 18.50 4.93 1.49
CA HIS A 32 18.90 3.55 1.67
C HIS A 32 18.82 2.82 0.34
N ARG A 33 19.44 1.64 0.28
CA ARG A 33 19.39 0.76 -0.89
C ARG A 33 18.93 -0.62 -0.46
N ARG A 34 17.93 -1.15 -1.17
CA ARG A 34 17.43 -2.52 -1.01
C ARG A 34 18.41 -3.52 -1.61
N ALA A 35 18.26 -4.79 -1.27
CA ALA A 35 19.07 -5.88 -1.83
C ALA A 35 18.92 -6.00 -3.37
N ASP A 36 17.77 -5.61 -3.92
CA ASP A 36 17.51 -5.59 -5.37
C ASP A 36 18.10 -4.36 -6.10
N GLY A 37 18.80 -3.48 -5.37
CA GLY A 37 19.42 -2.27 -5.90
C GLY A 37 18.51 -1.05 -5.97
N ARG A 38 17.20 -1.19 -5.70
CA ARG A 38 16.28 -0.04 -5.66
C ARG A 38 16.57 0.84 -4.45
N GLN A 39 16.44 2.14 -4.65
CA GLN A 39 16.63 3.14 -3.60
C GLN A 39 15.31 3.41 -2.90
N TYR A 40 15.34 3.59 -1.59
CA TYR A 40 14.21 4.05 -0.79
C TYR A 40 14.67 5.07 0.24
N ALA A 41 13.73 5.76 0.86
CA ALA A 41 13.97 6.74 1.90
C ALA A 41 13.35 6.31 3.25
N SER A 42 13.85 6.89 4.34
CA SER A 42 13.22 6.83 5.66
C SER A 42 13.13 8.21 6.29
N PHE A 43 12.20 8.37 7.23
CA PHE A 43 12.04 9.57 8.05
C PHE A 43 12.17 9.19 9.53
N GLY A 44 13.36 9.40 10.11
CA GLY A 44 13.67 8.82 11.41
C GLY A 44 13.58 7.28 11.36
N ASP A 45 12.77 6.70 12.24
CA ASP A 45 12.46 5.27 12.28
C ASP A 45 11.54 4.83 11.14
N ALA A 46 10.68 5.74 10.64
CA ALA A 46 9.60 5.42 9.73
C ALA A 46 10.09 5.00 8.34
N ARG A 47 9.57 3.89 7.81
CA ARG A 47 9.92 3.33 6.49
C ARG A 47 8.83 2.42 5.93
N PRO A 48 8.76 2.21 4.59
CA PRO A 48 7.78 1.30 4.01
C PRO A 48 8.05 -0.16 4.35
N ILE A 49 6.99 -0.94 4.59
CA ILE A 49 7.12 -2.38 4.95
C ILE A 49 7.75 -3.17 3.81
N HIS A 50 7.30 -2.96 2.57
CA HIS A 50 7.84 -3.66 1.39
C HIS A 50 9.32 -3.34 1.07
N CYS A 51 9.90 -2.32 1.71
CA CYS A 51 11.32 -1.97 1.57
C CYS A 51 12.23 -2.68 2.57
N CYS A 52 11.67 -3.37 3.57
CA CYS A 52 12.41 -4.00 4.66
C CYS A 52 12.86 -5.43 4.30
N THR A 53 13.98 -5.87 4.87
CA THR A 53 14.38 -7.28 4.86
C THR A 53 13.50 -8.09 5.83
N PRO A 54 13.44 -9.44 5.70
CA PRO A 54 12.69 -10.27 6.64
C PRO A 54 13.07 -10.04 8.12
N GLU A 55 14.36 -9.85 8.41
CA GLU A 55 14.86 -9.60 9.77
C GLU A 55 14.42 -8.22 10.29
N GLN A 56 14.34 -7.23 9.41
CA GLN A 56 13.80 -5.91 9.75
C GLN A 56 12.29 -5.99 10.01
N VAL A 57 11.55 -6.74 9.18
CA VAL A 57 10.11 -6.96 9.36
C VAL A 57 9.82 -7.62 10.70
N GLU A 58 10.55 -8.70 11.04
CA GLU A 58 10.39 -9.42 12.31
C GLU A 58 10.63 -8.51 13.53
N LYS A 59 11.63 -7.61 13.44
CA LYS A 59 11.93 -6.68 14.53
C LYS A 59 10.90 -5.56 14.63
N LEU A 60 10.57 -4.91 13.52
CA LEU A 60 9.76 -3.69 13.51
C LEU A 60 8.27 -3.97 13.75
N SER A 61 7.77 -5.17 13.41
CA SER A 61 6.39 -5.56 13.67
C SER A 61 6.03 -5.59 15.16
N GLN A 62 7.02 -5.68 16.05
CA GLN A 62 6.81 -5.74 17.49
C GLN A 62 6.56 -4.38 18.14
N THR A 63 6.99 -3.28 17.52
CA THR A 63 6.94 -1.93 18.11
C THR A 63 6.13 -0.93 17.28
N THR A 64 5.75 -1.29 16.05
CA THR A 64 5.10 -0.37 15.12
C THR A 64 3.64 -0.06 15.48
N HIS A 65 3.21 1.16 15.17
CA HIS A 65 1.80 1.44 14.91
C HIS A 65 1.38 0.86 13.55
N HIS A 66 0.12 0.46 13.42
CA HIS A 66 -0.36 -0.25 12.23
C HIS A 66 -0.91 0.70 11.17
N TYR A 67 0.00 1.13 10.28
CA TYR A 67 -0.33 1.80 9.03
C TYR A 67 -0.03 0.85 7.86
N CYS A 68 -0.94 0.79 6.89
CA CYS A 68 -0.76 -0.12 5.77
C CYS A 68 0.52 0.26 5.00
N ASP A 69 1.46 -0.67 4.91
CA ASP A 69 2.76 -0.53 4.27
C ASP A 69 3.70 0.53 4.89
N ILE A 70 3.51 0.93 6.15
CA ILE A 70 4.42 1.84 6.86
C ILE A 70 4.74 1.28 8.25
N PHE A 71 6.02 1.06 8.53
CA PHE A 71 6.52 0.91 9.89
C PHE A 71 6.80 2.29 10.49
N THR A 72 6.37 2.50 11.73
CA THR A 72 6.73 3.65 12.56
C THR A 72 6.36 3.42 14.02
N GLU A 73 7.21 3.86 14.95
CA GLU A 73 7.00 3.84 16.41
C GLU A 73 6.19 5.05 16.91
N GLN A 74 5.85 5.99 16.02
CA GLN A 74 5.09 7.20 16.34
C GLN A 74 3.78 7.26 15.56
N LEU A 75 2.75 7.88 16.16
CA LEU A 75 1.53 8.19 15.42
C LEU A 75 1.82 9.28 14.39
N LEU A 76 1.43 9.03 13.15
CA LEU A 76 1.49 10.01 12.06
C LEU A 76 0.49 11.15 12.31
N ALA A 77 0.87 12.35 11.90
CA ALA A 77 0.01 13.53 11.99
C ALA A 77 -1.25 13.37 11.11
N PRO A 78 -2.38 14.02 11.48
CA PRO A 78 -3.61 13.95 10.70
C PRO A 78 -3.45 14.43 9.25
N LEU A 79 -4.17 13.78 8.33
CA LEU A 79 -4.18 14.15 6.92
C LEU A 79 -5.03 15.41 6.69
N GLY A 80 -4.38 16.51 6.28
CA GLY A 80 -5.06 17.75 5.90
C GLY A 80 -5.66 17.73 4.48
N GLU A 81 -5.93 18.92 3.93
CA GLU A 81 -6.38 19.09 2.53
C GLU A 81 -5.22 19.03 1.53
N LEU A 82 -4.02 19.40 1.97
CA LEU A 82 -2.78 19.40 1.18
C LEU A 82 -1.63 18.82 1.99
N GLY A 83 -0.58 18.40 1.27
CA GLY A 83 0.68 17.93 1.85
C GLY A 83 1.87 18.42 1.06
N TYR A 84 3.05 18.26 1.64
CA TYR A 84 4.34 18.60 1.07
C TYR A 84 5.16 17.33 0.91
N VAL A 85 5.52 17.00 -0.34
CA VAL A 85 6.27 15.79 -0.68
C VAL A 85 7.72 16.16 -0.95
N ARG A 86 8.65 15.61 -0.17
CA ARG A 86 10.07 15.95 -0.25
C ARG A 86 10.64 15.66 -1.63
N ILE A 87 11.30 16.65 -2.26
CA ILE A 87 12.05 16.45 -3.50
C ILE A 87 13.54 16.31 -3.19
N ASP A 88 14.10 17.28 -2.48
CA ASP A 88 15.49 17.30 -2.03
C ASP A 88 15.62 17.92 -0.63
N GLU A 89 16.84 18.28 -0.23
CA GLU A 89 17.13 18.80 1.11
C GLU A 89 16.49 20.15 1.43
N ASN A 90 16.13 20.94 0.41
CA ASN A 90 15.64 22.32 0.58
C ASN A 90 14.27 22.56 -0.05
N THR A 91 13.74 21.60 -0.81
CA THR A 91 12.51 21.78 -1.59
C THR A 91 11.54 20.61 -1.48
N ALA A 92 10.26 20.95 -1.54
CA ALA A 92 9.14 20.01 -1.54
C ALA A 92 8.09 20.43 -2.57
N GLU A 93 7.40 19.45 -3.15
CA GLU A 93 6.21 19.69 -3.97
C GLU A 93 5.00 19.82 -3.07
N LYS A 94 4.24 20.90 -3.25
CA LYS A 94 2.94 21.09 -2.61
C LYS A 94 1.85 20.44 -3.46
N VAL A 95 1.12 19.51 -2.86
CA VAL A 95 0.10 18.70 -3.54
C VAL A 95 -1.22 18.69 -2.77
N PHE A 96 -2.34 18.63 -3.49
CA PHE A 96 -3.65 18.41 -2.89
C PHE A 96 -3.89 16.92 -2.65
N ILE A 97 -4.58 16.62 -1.56
CA ILE A 97 -5.01 15.27 -1.22
C ILE A 97 -6.37 15.00 -1.85
N ASN A 98 -6.41 14.05 -2.77
CA ASN A 98 -7.62 13.58 -3.42
C ASN A 98 -8.19 12.36 -2.69
N ARG A 99 -9.31 12.59 -1.98
CA ARG A 99 -10.05 11.55 -1.24
C ARG A 99 -11.06 10.78 -2.10
N SER A 100 -11.31 11.26 -3.32
CA SER A 100 -12.22 10.63 -4.29
C SER A 100 -11.51 9.58 -5.14
N LYS A 101 -10.23 9.80 -5.45
CA LYS A 101 -9.41 8.81 -6.18
C LYS A 101 -8.57 8.02 -5.19
N ARG A 102 -8.94 6.77 -4.98
CA ARG A 102 -8.30 5.87 -4.00
C ARG A 102 -7.53 4.74 -4.68
N LEU A 103 -6.42 4.34 -4.07
CA LEU A 103 -5.66 3.14 -4.41
C LEU A 103 -5.76 2.13 -3.28
N LEU A 104 -5.94 0.87 -3.62
CA LEU A 104 -5.87 -0.22 -2.66
C LEU A 104 -4.40 -0.56 -2.40
N VAL A 105 -3.96 -0.35 -1.17
CA VAL A 105 -2.66 -0.79 -0.66
C VAL A 105 -2.87 -2.01 0.23
N VAL A 106 -1.99 -2.99 0.12
CA VAL A 106 -1.94 -4.18 0.97
C VAL A 106 -0.51 -4.39 1.46
N SER A 107 -0.34 -4.86 2.69
CA SER A 107 0.98 -5.17 3.26
C SER A 107 0.87 -6.30 4.27
N SER A 108 2.00 -6.94 4.56
CA SER A 108 2.10 -7.92 5.63
C SER A 108 3.43 -7.73 6.34
N ASP A 109 3.38 -7.68 7.67
CA ASP A 109 4.55 -7.58 8.55
C ASP A 109 4.83 -8.90 9.30
N GLY A 110 4.20 -9.99 8.87
CA GLY A 110 4.29 -11.30 9.53
C GLY A 110 3.42 -11.45 10.78
N VAL A 111 2.69 -10.40 11.19
CA VAL A 111 1.71 -10.43 12.28
C VAL A 111 0.32 -10.07 11.74
N LEU A 112 0.24 -8.97 10.99
CA LEU A 112 -0.97 -8.45 10.39
C LEU A 112 -0.85 -8.35 8.87
N ALA A 113 -1.85 -8.88 8.17
CA ALA A 113 -2.07 -8.62 6.76
C ALA A 113 -3.00 -7.41 6.60
N GLN A 114 -2.42 -6.23 6.46
CA GLN A 114 -3.12 -4.94 6.43
C GLN A 114 -3.59 -4.58 5.02
N TRP A 115 -4.68 -3.83 4.93
CA TRP A 115 -5.19 -3.24 3.68
C TRP A 115 -5.80 -1.86 3.92
N ARG A 116 -5.70 -0.98 2.92
CA ARG A 116 -6.21 0.41 3.00
C ARG A 116 -6.67 0.91 1.63
N LEU A 117 -7.84 1.56 1.59
CA LEU A 117 -8.28 2.35 0.43
C LEU A 117 -7.72 3.76 0.56
N ALA A 118 -6.42 3.88 0.29
CA ALA A 118 -5.65 5.09 0.55
C ALA A 118 -6.10 6.23 -0.38
N PRO A 119 -6.32 7.46 0.13
CA PRO A 119 -6.41 8.64 -0.72
C PRO A 119 -5.11 8.84 -1.50
N THR A 120 -5.16 9.71 -2.51
CA THR A 120 -4.00 9.94 -3.39
C THR A 120 -3.58 11.40 -3.43
N PHE A 121 -2.35 11.63 -3.85
CA PHE A 121 -1.98 12.88 -4.52
C PHE A 121 -1.52 12.57 -5.95
N GLU A 122 -1.62 13.54 -6.84
CA GLU A 122 -1.12 13.41 -8.22
C GLU A 122 0.16 14.22 -8.38
N SER A 123 1.19 13.61 -8.96
CA SER A 123 2.44 14.30 -9.30
C SER A 123 3.07 13.74 -10.57
N ALA A 124 3.67 14.64 -11.36
CA ALA A 124 4.48 14.29 -12.52
C ALA A 124 5.97 14.08 -12.17
N ASN A 125 6.34 14.26 -10.90
CA ASN A 125 7.64 13.82 -10.38
C ASN A 125 7.59 12.30 -10.11
N LEU A 126 8.76 11.66 -10.18
CA LEU A 126 9.00 10.29 -9.77
C LEU A 126 9.59 10.29 -8.38
N TYR A 127 8.87 9.74 -7.41
CA TYR A 127 9.33 9.60 -6.04
C TYR A 127 9.86 8.21 -5.76
N VAL A 128 10.86 8.10 -4.90
CA VAL A 128 11.27 6.81 -4.34
C VAL A 128 10.32 6.39 -3.22
N ALA A 129 10.21 5.08 -2.98
CA ALA A 129 9.53 4.57 -1.79
C ALA A 129 10.09 5.22 -0.52
N GLY A 130 9.24 5.49 0.45
CA GLY A 130 9.61 6.10 1.72
C GLY A 130 9.85 7.60 1.67
N THR A 131 9.60 8.26 0.52
CA THR A 131 9.68 9.73 0.45
C THR A 131 8.71 10.36 1.45
N PRO A 132 9.16 11.26 2.34
CA PRO A 132 8.29 11.87 3.34
C PRO A 132 7.20 12.74 2.73
N VAL A 133 5.98 12.60 3.28
CA VAL A 133 4.84 13.48 3.05
C VAL A 133 4.50 14.17 4.37
N VAL A 134 4.65 15.49 4.43
CA VAL A 134 4.46 16.26 5.66
C VAL A 134 3.32 17.27 5.52
N ASN A 135 2.77 17.74 6.64
CA ASN A 135 1.83 18.86 6.66
C ASN A 135 2.57 20.21 6.62
N GLN A 136 1.83 21.33 6.68
CA GLN A 136 2.43 22.67 6.67
C GLN A 136 3.34 22.96 7.88
N ALA A 137 3.14 22.28 9.01
CA ALA A 137 3.99 22.39 10.19
C ALA A 137 5.27 21.54 10.08
N GLY A 138 5.42 20.74 9.01
CA GLY A 138 6.55 19.83 8.83
C GLY A 138 6.41 18.50 9.57
N GLU A 139 5.24 18.21 10.14
CA GLU A 139 4.97 16.94 10.82
C GLU A 139 4.68 15.83 9.79
N LEU A 140 5.18 14.63 10.05
CA LEU A 140 5.03 13.50 9.14
C LEU A 140 3.58 13.01 9.10
N VAL A 141 2.97 13.04 7.92
CA VAL A 141 1.59 12.59 7.67
C VAL A 141 1.54 11.20 7.04
N SER A 142 2.51 10.90 6.16
CA SER A 142 2.64 9.61 5.47
C SER A 142 4.04 9.49 4.87
N LEU A 143 4.36 8.30 4.38
CA LEU A 143 5.42 8.07 3.41
C LEU A 143 4.81 7.73 2.05
N VAL A 144 5.54 8.00 0.97
CA VAL A 144 5.22 7.47 -0.35
C VAL A 144 5.43 5.96 -0.34
N THR A 145 4.40 5.18 -0.66
CA THR A 145 4.44 3.72 -0.64
C THR A 145 4.31 3.14 -2.05
N ALA A 146 3.12 3.26 -2.62
CA ALA A 146 2.76 2.72 -3.92
C ALA A 146 2.10 3.78 -4.80
N LYS A 147 2.03 3.51 -6.11
CA LYS A 147 1.38 4.41 -7.07
C LYS A 147 0.62 3.66 -8.17
N ARG A 148 -0.24 4.39 -8.89
CA ARG A 148 -0.87 3.98 -10.16
C ARG A 148 -0.79 5.14 -11.14
N GLY A 149 0.05 5.00 -12.16
CA GLY A 149 0.39 6.11 -13.06
C GLY A 149 1.05 7.25 -12.28
N ASN A 150 0.42 8.43 -12.28
CA ASN A 150 0.88 9.63 -11.56
C ASN A 150 0.23 9.79 -10.17
N HIS A 151 -0.61 8.85 -9.75
CA HIS A 151 -1.30 8.92 -8.46
C HIS A 151 -0.56 8.11 -7.42
N TYR A 152 -0.09 8.76 -6.37
CA TYR A 152 0.63 8.15 -5.25
C TYR A 152 -0.32 7.94 -4.08
N ALA A 153 -0.28 6.76 -3.47
CA ALA A 153 -1.07 6.44 -2.28
C ALA A 153 -0.53 7.19 -1.05
N VAL A 154 -1.46 7.70 -0.23
CA VAL A 154 -1.16 8.32 1.07
C VAL A 154 -1.74 7.42 2.15
N SER A 155 -0.90 6.54 2.71
CA SER A 155 -1.34 5.60 3.74
C SER A 155 -1.49 6.31 5.07
N THR A 156 -2.69 6.26 5.63
CA THR A 156 -3.07 6.96 6.86
C THR A 156 -4.18 6.18 7.57
N PHE A 157 -4.65 6.67 8.73
CA PHE A 157 -5.81 6.12 9.42
C PHE A 157 -7.15 6.49 8.76
N GLU A 158 -7.20 7.58 7.99
CA GLU A 158 -8.43 8.01 7.31
C GLU A 158 -8.84 7.02 6.20
N GLY A 159 -10.15 6.79 6.08
CA GLY A 159 -10.77 6.02 5.00
C GLY A 159 -10.95 4.54 5.33
N GLU A 160 -11.60 3.81 4.43
CA GLU A 160 -11.82 2.38 4.60
C GLU A 160 -10.49 1.60 4.60
N GLY A 161 -10.35 0.71 5.57
CA GLY A 161 -9.16 -0.13 5.74
C GLY A 161 -9.34 -1.07 6.92
N GLY A 162 -8.43 -2.02 7.04
CA GLY A 162 -8.45 -3.02 8.10
C GLY A 162 -7.23 -3.92 8.01
N TYR A 163 -7.26 -4.99 8.78
CA TYR A 163 -6.21 -6.01 8.76
C TYR A 163 -6.78 -7.38 9.11
N PHE A 164 -6.07 -8.42 8.69
CA PHE A 164 -6.28 -9.78 9.16
C PHE A 164 -5.13 -10.19 10.07
N ASP A 165 -5.44 -10.81 11.20
CA ASP A 165 -4.45 -11.40 12.11
C ASP A 165 -3.96 -12.72 11.50
N THR A 166 -2.77 -12.67 10.89
CA THR A 166 -2.15 -13.79 10.19
C THR A 166 -0.70 -13.50 9.84
N SER A 167 0.14 -14.53 9.97
CA SER A 167 1.52 -14.51 9.51
C SER A 167 1.69 -14.77 8.01
N GLU A 168 0.61 -15.08 7.29
CA GLU A 168 0.66 -15.33 5.85
C GLU A 168 0.73 -14.03 5.06
N ALA A 169 1.53 -14.03 3.99
CA ALA A 169 1.58 -12.93 3.04
C ALA A 169 0.31 -12.88 2.16
N TRP A 170 0.01 -11.70 1.62
CA TRP A 170 -1.07 -11.52 0.64
C TRP A 170 -0.83 -12.33 -0.63
N GLN A 171 -1.85 -13.09 -1.05
CA GLN A 171 -1.92 -13.60 -2.41
C GLN A 171 -2.70 -12.64 -3.29
N VAL A 172 -2.07 -12.13 -4.34
CA VAL A 172 -2.72 -11.23 -5.30
C VAL A 172 -3.06 -12.02 -6.57
N ARG A 173 -4.33 -11.99 -6.96
CA ARG A 173 -4.86 -12.73 -8.13
C ARG A 173 -5.77 -11.83 -8.96
N ASP A 174 -6.02 -12.22 -10.22
CA ASP A 174 -6.90 -11.49 -11.13
C ASP A 174 -8.19 -12.28 -11.39
N ILE A 175 -9.34 -11.61 -11.34
CA ILE A 175 -10.64 -12.19 -11.64
C ILE A 175 -10.80 -12.22 -13.17
N PRO A 176 -10.88 -13.41 -13.80
CA PRO A 176 -11.19 -13.48 -15.22
C PRO A 176 -12.62 -12.98 -15.48
N GLU A 177 -12.84 -12.40 -16.66
CA GLU A 177 -14.14 -11.84 -17.03
C GLU A 177 -15.27 -12.89 -16.91
N GLY A 178 -16.40 -12.45 -16.36
CA GLY A 178 -17.60 -13.30 -16.19
C GLY A 178 -17.49 -14.39 -15.11
N ARG A 179 -16.39 -14.49 -14.36
CA ARG A 179 -16.21 -15.52 -13.32
C ARG A 179 -16.71 -15.09 -11.94
N GLY A 180 -17.33 -16.03 -11.22
CA GLY A 180 -17.58 -15.91 -9.77
C GLY A 180 -16.32 -16.25 -8.96
N VAL A 181 -16.19 -15.74 -7.73
CA VAL A 181 -15.05 -16.00 -6.84
C VAL A 181 -15.54 -16.62 -5.53
N TYR A 182 -14.80 -17.62 -5.04
CA TYR A 182 -14.91 -18.11 -3.67
C TYR A 182 -13.52 -18.55 -3.19
N GLY A 183 -13.10 -18.06 -2.03
CA GLY A 183 -11.77 -18.38 -1.50
C GLY A 183 -10.66 -17.96 -2.46
N ASP A 184 -9.81 -18.92 -2.82
CA ASP A 184 -8.73 -18.75 -3.79
C ASP A 184 -9.10 -19.23 -5.21
N ARG A 185 -10.38 -19.52 -5.48
CA ARG A 185 -10.83 -20.05 -6.78
C ARG A 185 -11.83 -19.16 -7.49
N THR A 186 -11.88 -19.35 -8.82
CA THR A 186 -12.86 -18.74 -9.71
C THR A 186 -13.70 -19.81 -10.39
N PHE A 187 -14.99 -19.50 -10.63
CA PHE A 187 -15.97 -20.45 -11.18
C PHE A 187 -16.69 -19.85 -12.39
N PRO A 188 -16.94 -20.63 -13.46
CA PRO A 188 -17.71 -20.16 -14.62
C PRO A 188 -19.20 -20.00 -14.31
N SER A 189 -19.73 -20.74 -13.32
CA SER A 189 -21.14 -20.73 -12.97
C SER A 189 -21.34 -20.72 -11.45
N ARG A 190 -22.51 -20.23 -11.02
CA ARG A 190 -22.90 -20.23 -9.61
C ARG A 190 -23.13 -21.65 -9.08
N ASP A 191 -23.59 -22.56 -9.92
CA ASP A 191 -23.89 -23.94 -9.51
C ASP A 191 -22.60 -24.74 -9.25
N GLU A 192 -21.57 -24.56 -10.09
CA GLU A 192 -20.25 -25.16 -9.83
C GLU A 192 -19.62 -24.62 -8.54
N LEU A 193 -19.77 -23.32 -8.27
CA LEU A 193 -19.34 -22.72 -7.01
C LEU A 193 -20.06 -23.38 -5.83
N ARG A 194 -21.38 -23.53 -5.89
CA ARG A 194 -22.17 -24.16 -4.81
C ARG A 194 -21.79 -25.62 -4.60
N ALA A 195 -21.55 -26.36 -5.67
CA ALA A 195 -21.09 -27.75 -5.61
C ALA A 195 -19.72 -27.84 -4.93
N TYR A 196 -18.77 -26.97 -5.30
CA TYR A 196 -17.45 -26.89 -4.66
C TYR A 196 -17.57 -26.55 -3.17
N VAL A 197 -18.34 -25.52 -2.80
CA VAL A 197 -18.53 -25.13 -1.40
C VAL A 197 -19.17 -26.26 -0.58
N SER A 198 -20.03 -27.07 -1.19
CA SER A 198 -20.67 -28.19 -0.51
C SER A 198 -19.73 -29.39 -0.30
N SER A 199 -18.67 -29.52 -1.11
CA SER A 199 -17.68 -30.60 -0.96
C SER A 199 -16.57 -30.29 0.04
N LEU A 200 -16.43 -29.02 0.45
CA LEU A 200 -15.43 -28.61 1.44
C LEU A 200 -15.81 -29.06 2.86
N PRO A 201 -14.84 -29.48 3.69
CA PRO A 201 -15.09 -29.75 5.11
C PRO A 201 -15.64 -28.51 5.82
N PRO A 202 -16.30 -28.66 6.99
CA PRO A 202 -16.65 -27.53 7.84
C PRO A 202 -15.42 -26.66 8.17
N ILE A 203 -15.65 -25.37 8.41
CA ILE A 203 -14.55 -24.43 8.64
C ILE A 203 -13.66 -24.85 9.81
N ASP A 204 -14.23 -25.45 10.86
CA ASP A 204 -13.52 -25.84 12.09
C ASP A 204 -12.93 -27.25 12.08
N ALA A 205 -12.94 -27.96 10.93
CA ALA A 205 -12.59 -29.39 10.89
C ALA A 205 -11.50 -29.75 9.85
N PRO A 206 -10.25 -29.96 10.30
CA PRO A 206 -9.48 -29.07 11.14
C PRO A 206 -8.55 -28.21 10.26
N PRO A 207 -8.60 -26.87 10.28
CA PRO A 207 -7.52 -26.08 9.71
C PRO A 207 -6.44 -25.86 10.77
N THR A 208 -5.37 -26.65 10.72
CA THR A 208 -4.12 -26.31 11.41
C THR A 208 -3.35 -25.30 10.57
N GLY A 209 -3.27 -24.06 11.04
CA GLY A 209 -2.41 -23.02 10.47
C GLY A 209 -3.10 -21.66 10.29
N PRO A 210 -2.30 -20.60 10.10
CA PRO A 210 -2.80 -19.23 9.95
C PRO A 210 -3.65 -19.07 8.67
N PRO A 211 -4.68 -18.20 8.65
CA PRO A 211 -5.51 -18.01 7.48
C PRO A 211 -4.79 -17.23 6.37
N THR A 212 -5.09 -17.50 5.11
CA THR A 212 -4.45 -16.85 3.97
C THR A 212 -5.25 -15.63 3.50
N PRO A 213 -4.67 -14.43 3.48
CA PRO A 213 -5.30 -13.23 2.93
C PRO A 213 -5.12 -13.18 1.40
N ILE A 214 -6.20 -12.88 0.68
CA ILE A 214 -6.23 -12.87 -0.78
C ILE A 214 -6.85 -11.56 -1.28
N LEU A 215 -6.13 -10.89 -2.17
CA LEU A 215 -6.62 -9.77 -2.96
C LEU A 215 -6.95 -10.28 -4.37
N TRP A 216 -8.24 -10.22 -4.72
CA TRP A 216 -8.71 -10.39 -6.09
C TRP A 216 -8.84 -9.04 -6.78
N ARG A 217 -8.06 -8.81 -7.83
CA ARG A 217 -8.13 -7.63 -8.70
C ARG A 217 -9.10 -7.87 -9.86
N GLY A 218 -9.65 -6.80 -10.42
CA GLY A 218 -10.56 -6.84 -11.55
C GLY A 218 -11.58 -5.70 -11.48
N ALA A 219 -12.63 -5.77 -12.29
CA ALA A 219 -13.68 -4.75 -12.30
C ALA A 219 -14.43 -4.62 -10.95
N THR A 220 -14.52 -5.73 -10.20
CA THR A 220 -15.08 -5.75 -8.84
C THR A 220 -14.05 -6.37 -7.89
N PRO A 221 -13.07 -5.59 -7.41
CA PRO A 221 -12.02 -6.13 -6.56
C PRO A 221 -12.59 -6.65 -5.23
N ARG A 222 -11.97 -7.70 -4.68
CA ARG A 222 -12.44 -8.37 -3.46
C ARG A 222 -11.28 -8.67 -2.52
N LEU A 223 -11.54 -8.57 -1.22
CA LEU A 223 -10.68 -9.11 -0.18
C LEU A 223 -11.30 -10.39 0.36
N VAL A 224 -10.49 -11.44 0.45
CA VAL A 224 -10.92 -12.74 0.94
C VAL A 224 -9.95 -13.23 1.99
N LEU A 225 -10.47 -13.71 3.12
CA LEU A 225 -9.69 -14.47 4.09
C LEU A 225 -10.06 -15.94 3.99
N LEU A 226 -9.06 -16.81 3.79
CA LEU A 226 -9.24 -18.22 3.48
C LEU A 226 -8.62 -19.11 4.56
N ALA A 227 -9.39 -20.03 5.13
CA ALA A 227 -8.86 -21.06 6.00
C ALA A 227 -8.01 -22.08 5.20
N LYS A 228 -7.07 -22.76 5.86
CA LYS A 228 -6.15 -23.72 5.20
C LYS A 228 -6.86 -24.91 4.53
N ASN A 229 -8.08 -25.24 4.94
CA ASN A 229 -8.92 -26.26 4.31
C ASN A 229 -9.68 -25.75 3.06
N GLY A 230 -9.45 -24.52 2.62
CA GLY A 230 -10.11 -23.90 1.46
C GLY A 230 -11.48 -23.29 1.77
N ARG A 231 -11.95 -23.30 3.03
CA ARG A 231 -13.17 -22.59 3.43
C ARG A 231 -12.93 -21.10 3.58
N GLN A 232 -13.78 -20.31 2.93
CA GLN A 232 -13.76 -18.86 3.05
C GLN A 232 -14.23 -18.44 4.45
N ILE A 233 -13.43 -17.63 5.15
CA ILE A 233 -13.75 -17.00 6.43
C ILE A 233 -14.47 -15.67 6.19
N SER A 234 -13.94 -14.84 5.28
CA SER A 234 -14.52 -13.54 4.95
C SER A 234 -14.44 -13.27 3.45
N HIS A 235 -15.36 -12.43 2.95
CA HIS A 235 -15.39 -11.99 1.56
C HIS A 235 -15.98 -10.58 1.52
N GLN A 236 -15.18 -9.63 1.07
CA GLN A 236 -15.54 -8.22 1.05
C GLN A 236 -15.46 -7.71 -0.38
N TYR A 237 -16.56 -7.14 -0.87
CA TYR A 237 -16.59 -6.43 -2.14
C TYR A 237 -16.06 -5.02 -1.93
N LEU A 238 -15.07 -4.63 -2.73
CA LEU A 238 -14.52 -3.27 -2.70
C LEU A 238 -15.15 -2.43 -3.81
N HIS A 239 -15.47 -1.19 -3.47
CA HIS A 239 -16.06 -0.21 -4.38
C HIS A 239 -15.29 1.10 -4.34
N GLY A 240 -15.30 1.86 -5.44
CA GLY A 240 -14.68 3.20 -5.49
C GLY A 240 -13.15 3.22 -5.35
N VAL A 241 -12.47 2.11 -5.61
CA VAL A 241 -11.00 1.99 -5.46
C VAL A 241 -10.36 1.38 -6.70
N SER A 242 -9.15 1.82 -7.03
CA SER A 242 -8.30 1.14 -8.02
C SER A 242 -7.46 0.06 -7.33
N ALA A 243 -7.55 -1.17 -7.82
CA ALA A 243 -6.75 -2.31 -7.33
C ALA A 243 -5.83 -2.90 -8.40
N ASP A 244 -5.93 -2.45 -9.65
CA ASP A 244 -5.11 -2.86 -10.78
C ASP A 244 -3.90 -1.94 -10.96
N ASN A 245 -2.79 -2.50 -11.48
CA ASN A 245 -1.60 -1.75 -11.87
C ASN A 245 -1.02 -0.86 -10.75
N ILE A 246 -1.11 -1.34 -9.50
CA ILE A 246 -0.49 -0.71 -8.34
C ILE A 246 0.97 -1.13 -8.29
N GLU A 247 1.86 -0.15 -8.34
CA GLU A 247 3.32 -0.31 -8.29
C GLU A 247 3.82 0.07 -6.89
N TYR A 248 4.38 -0.89 -6.16
CA TYR A 248 5.18 -0.62 -4.95
C TYR A 248 6.58 -0.22 -5.39
N LEU A 249 7.05 0.94 -4.90
CA LEU A 249 8.21 1.65 -5.45
C LEU A 249 9.56 1.03 -5.04
#